data_AF-A0A853V5Y1-F1
#
_entry.id   AF-A0A853V5Y1-F1
#
_cell.length_a   1.000
_cell.length_b   1.000
_cell.length_c   1.000
_cell.angle_alpha   90.00
_cell.angle_beta   90.00
_cell.angle_gamma   90.00
#
_symmetry.space_group_name_H-M   'P 1'
#
loop_
_entity.id
_entity.type
_entity.pdbx_description
1 polymer ?
#
loop_
_entity_poly.entity_id
_entity_poly.type
_entity_poly.pdbx_seq_one_letter_code
_entity_poly.pdbx_strand_id
1 'polypeptide(L)'
;MKRSEKYANAPRDYNQRQNEPHFNTYYQPVGKPPKKKKSKRLFLRLFIFLIIIIILFLGLMFFLSSRANVDDLQSIEKKSNFVSAQHMPEYVRGAFISMEDERFYKHHGFDIKGTVRALFSTIGERDVQGGSTITQQTVKNYYYDNERSFTRKIKELFVAHKVEKQYSKNQILSFYLNNIYFGSDQYTIEGAANHYFGVTTNVNNNNLSHITVLQSAILASKVNAPSVYDINDMSTNFKNRVKINLEKMKQQDFISNNQYQEALTQLNQY
;
A
#
# COMPACT_ATOMS: atom_id res chain seq x y z
N MET A 1 68.63 26.72 -101.28
CA MET A 1 68.24 26.08 -102.56
C MET A 1 67.62 24.72 -102.25
N LYS A 2 66.32 24.56 -102.58
CA LYS A 2 65.48 23.37 -102.84
C LYS A 2 65.72 22.03 -102.11
N ARG A 3 64.70 21.61 -101.34
CA ARG A 3 64.03 20.29 -101.50
C ARG A 3 62.62 20.36 -100.90
N SER A 4 61.61 20.35 -101.77
CA SER A 4 60.19 20.38 -101.41
C SER A 4 59.60 19.00 -101.66
N GLU A 5 59.24 18.29 -100.60
CA GLU A 5 58.48 17.04 -100.67
C GLU A 5 57.08 17.22 -100.08
N LYS A 6 56.11 16.87 -100.93
CA LYS A 6 54.84 16.18 -100.65
C LYS A 6 53.95 16.72 -99.52
N TYR A 7 52.94 17.47 -99.94
CA TYR A 7 51.70 17.66 -99.19
C TYR A 7 50.71 16.52 -99.49
N ALA A 8 50.27 15.83 -98.44
CA ALA A 8 49.10 14.96 -98.47
C ALA A 8 47.88 15.74 -97.95
N ASN A 9 46.78 15.67 -98.69
CA ASN A 9 45.51 16.31 -98.37
C ASN A 9 44.84 15.62 -97.17
N ALA A 10 44.59 16.37 -96.10
CA ALA A 10 43.69 16.01 -95.02
C ALA A 10 42.58 17.09 -94.93
N PRO A 11 41.29 16.74 -94.84
CA PRO A 11 40.24 17.74 -94.72
C PRO A 11 40.25 18.37 -93.32
N ARG A 12 40.17 19.70 -93.31
CA ARG A 12 39.98 20.52 -92.12
C ARG A 12 38.54 20.36 -91.62
N ASP A 13 38.39 20.07 -90.34
CA ASP A 13 37.25 20.57 -89.59
C ASP A 13 37.76 21.39 -88.39
N TYR A 14 37.33 22.64 -88.38
CA TYR A 14 37.54 23.59 -87.29
C TYR A 14 36.65 23.18 -86.11
N ASN A 15 37.16 23.19 -84.88
CA ASN A 15 36.63 24.10 -83.87
C ASN A 15 37.41 24.07 -82.54
N GLN A 16 37.81 25.29 -82.14
CA GLN A 16 37.85 25.87 -80.81
C GLN A 16 38.48 25.09 -79.64
N ARG A 17 39.68 25.55 -79.25
CA ARG A 17 40.26 25.33 -77.92
C ARG A 17 39.36 25.99 -76.86
N GLN A 18 38.70 25.19 -76.03
CA GLN A 18 38.11 25.64 -74.78
C GLN A 18 39.14 25.47 -73.67
N ASN A 19 39.61 26.57 -73.10
CA ASN A 19 40.20 26.59 -71.77
C ASN A 19 39.06 26.33 -70.78
N GLU A 20 38.74 25.07 -70.52
CA GLU A 20 37.81 24.71 -69.46
C GLU A 20 38.55 24.74 -68.10
N PRO A 21 38.04 25.49 -67.10
CA PRO A 21 38.58 25.42 -65.75
C PRO A 21 38.36 24.02 -65.16
N HIS A 22 39.43 23.37 -64.70
CA HIS A 22 39.33 22.11 -63.96
C HIS A 22 38.67 22.37 -62.60
N PHE A 23 37.36 22.13 -62.51
CA PHE A 23 36.67 22.11 -61.24
C PHE A 23 37.02 20.81 -60.50
N ASN A 24 37.64 20.95 -59.33
CA ASN A 24 37.90 19.84 -58.43
C ASN A 24 36.58 19.35 -57.83
N THR A 25 35.90 18.42 -58.49
CA THR A 25 34.61 17.86 -58.03
C THR A 25 34.86 16.74 -57.04
N TYR A 26 35.36 17.07 -55.85
CA TYR A 26 35.26 16.17 -54.71
C TYR A 26 33.78 15.98 -54.36
N TYR A 27 33.20 14.88 -54.83
CA TYR A 27 31.88 14.44 -54.42
C TYR A 27 32.00 13.86 -52.99
N GLN A 28 31.75 14.67 -51.96
CA GLN A 28 31.47 14.13 -50.64
C GLN A 28 30.03 13.58 -50.67
N PRO A 29 29.80 12.26 -50.50
CA PRO A 29 28.44 11.77 -50.37
C PRO A 29 27.82 12.42 -49.14
N VAL A 30 26.82 13.27 -49.35
CA VAL A 30 26.07 13.88 -48.26
C VAL A 30 25.47 12.73 -47.46
N GLY A 31 25.97 12.50 -46.24
CA GLY A 31 25.47 11.44 -45.37
C GLY A 31 23.95 11.54 -45.23
N LYS A 32 23.26 10.40 -45.16
CA LYS A 32 21.79 10.35 -45.01
C LYS A 32 21.36 11.34 -43.92
N PRO A 33 20.37 12.22 -44.16
CA PRO A 33 19.93 13.18 -43.15
C PRO A 33 19.57 12.43 -41.87
N PRO A 34 20.01 12.90 -40.69
CA PRO A 34 19.76 12.19 -39.44
C PRO A 34 18.25 12.01 -39.26
N LYS A 35 17.81 10.76 -39.03
CA LYS A 35 16.39 10.44 -38.80
C LYS A 35 15.85 11.35 -37.69
N LYS A 36 14.88 12.21 -38.01
CA LYS A 36 14.27 13.16 -37.05
C LYS A 36 13.70 12.36 -35.86
N LYS A 37 14.31 12.51 -34.67
CA LYS A 37 13.88 11.96 -33.37
C LYS A 37 12.54 12.55 -32.85
N LYS A 38 11.60 12.93 -33.73
CA LYS A 38 10.36 13.65 -33.38
C LYS A 38 9.43 12.84 -32.47
N SER A 39 9.33 11.51 -32.64
CA SER A 39 8.41 10.69 -31.83
C SER A 39 8.82 10.63 -30.36
N LYS A 40 10.12 10.54 -30.06
CA LYS A 40 10.63 10.53 -28.67
C LYS A 40 10.33 11.84 -27.92
N ARG A 41 10.41 12.99 -28.61
CA ARG A 41 10.07 14.30 -28.02
C ARG A 41 8.57 14.46 -27.79
N LEU A 42 7.74 13.93 -28.69
CA LEU A 42 6.28 13.92 -28.50
C LEU A 42 5.88 13.02 -27.33
N PHE A 43 6.43 11.80 -27.27
CA PHE A 43 6.20 10.87 -26.16
C PHE A 43 6.62 11.49 -24.82
N LEU A 44 7.79 12.14 -24.77
CA LEU A 44 8.24 12.82 -23.56
C LEU A 44 7.30 13.96 -23.14
N ARG A 45 6.79 14.76 -24.09
CA ARG A 45 5.81 15.82 -23.79
C ARG A 45 4.49 15.26 -23.26
N LEU A 46 3.99 14.18 -23.85
CA LEU A 46 2.79 13.49 -23.38
C LEU A 46 2.99 12.91 -21.98
N PHE A 47 4.16 12.32 -21.73
CA PHE A 47 4.53 11.80 -20.41
C PHE A 47 4.61 12.91 -19.35
N ILE A 48 5.24 14.04 -19.66
CA ILE A 48 5.29 15.20 -18.77
C ILE A 48 3.88 15.75 -18.50
N PHE A 49 3.05 15.87 -19.55
CA PHE A 49 1.66 16.32 -19.40
C PHE A 49 0.85 15.38 -18.50
N LEU A 50 1.00 14.06 -18.66
CA LEU A 50 0.39 13.07 -17.78
C LEU A 50 0.84 13.22 -16.32
N ILE A 51 2.14 13.44 -16.08
CA ILE A 51 2.67 13.70 -14.73
C ILE A 51 2.04 14.96 -14.13
N ILE A 52 1.90 16.04 -14.90
CA ILE A 52 1.28 17.29 -14.42
C ILE A 52 -0.18 17.03 -14.01
N ILE A 53 -0.94 16.27 -14.82
CA ILE A 53 -2.32 15.89 -14.47
C ILE A 53 -2.35 15.09 -13.17
N ILE A 54 -1.43 14.12 -13.00
CA ILE A 54 -1.35 13.31 -11.77
C ILE A 54 -1.03 14.20 -10.56
N ILE A 55 -0.10 15.15 -10.68
CA ILE A 55 0.26 16.08 -9.60
C ILE A 55 -0.93 16.97 -9.24
N LEU A 56 -1.63 17.52 -10.23
CA LEU A 56 -2.84 18.34 -10.00
C LEU A 56 -3.94 17.52 -9.32
N PHE A 57 -4.14 16.28 -9.77
CA PHE A 57 -5.08 15.34 -9.16
C PHE A 57 -4.69 15.05 -7.70
N LEU A 58 -3.43 14.71 -7.42
CA LEU A 58 -2.96 14.47 -6.06
C LEU A 58 -3.06 15.72 -5.18
N GLY A 59 -2.79 16.91 -5.72
CA GLY A 59 -2.97 18.19 -5.02
C GLY A 59 -4.43 18.46 -4.65
N LEU A 60 -5.36 18.20 -5.58
CA LEU A 60 -6.80 18.24 -5.31
C LEU A 60 -7.19 17.23 -4.22
N MET A 61 -6.69 16.00 -4.32
CA MET A 61 -6.97 14.96 -3.33
C MET A 61 -6.43 15.32 -1.94
N PHE A 62 -5.24 15.92 -1.85
CA PHE A 62 -4.68 16.45 -0.61
C PHE A 62 -5.56 17.56 -0.02
N PHE A 63 -6.01 18.51 -0.85
CA PHE A 63 -6.93 19.56 -0.43
C PHE A 63 -8.24 18.98 0.10
N LEU A 64 -8.85 18.03 -0.61
CA LEU A 64 -10.09 17.36 -0.17
C LEU A 64 -9.89 16.58 1.14
N SER A 65 -8.73 15.91 1.30
CA SER A 65 -8.39 15.20 2.55
C SER A 65 -8.19 16.16 3.72
N SER A 66 -7.85 17.42 3.46
CA SER A 66 -7.58 18.39 4.51
C SER A 66 -8.81 18.89 5.25
N ARG A 67 -10.01 18.53 4.79
CA ARG A 67 -11.27 18.76 5.51
C ARG A 67 -11.45 17.82 6.71
N ALA A 68 -10.75 16.68 6.76
CA ALA A 68 -10.81 15.79 7.91
C ALA A 68 -10.01 16.41 9.08
N ASN A 69 -10.68 16.61 10.21
CA ASN A 69 -10.05 17.06 11.44
C ASN A 69 -9.62 15.86 12.28
N VAL A 70 -8.32 15.62 12.41
CA VAL A 70 -7.79 14.46 13.14
C VAL A 70 -8.02 14.52 14.64
N ASP A 71 -8.32 15.70 15.20
CA ASP A 71 -8.68 15.85 16.62
C ASP A 71 -9.99 15.14 16.97
N ASP A 72 -10.85 14.91 15.98
CA ASP A 72 -12.12 14.20 16.15
C ASP A 72 -11.92 12.77 16.69
N LEU A 73 -10.77 12.13 16.46
CA LEU A 73 -10.45 10.80 16.98
C LEU A 73 -10.46 10.73 18.51
N GLN A 74 -10.18 11.83 19.21
CA GLN A 74 -10.28 11.88 20.68
C GLN A 74 -11.71 11.64 21.19
N SER A 75 -12.72 11.81 20.35
CA SER A 75 -14.10 11.46 20.71
C SER A 75 -14.27 9.96 21.02
N ILE A 76 -13.42 9.10 20.45
CA ILE A 76 -13.42 7.64 20.71
C ILE A 76 -13.09 7.36 22.18
N GLU A 77 -12.25 8.19 22.81
CA GLU A 77 -11.87 8.03 24.22
C GLU A 77 -13.05 8.27 25.18
N LYS A 78 -14.13 8.89 24.71
CA LYS A 78 -15.34 9.16 25.50
C LYS A 78 -16.31 7.97 25.55
N LYS A 79 -16.04 6.88 24.83
CA LYS A 79 -16.88 5.67 24.87
C LYS A 79 -16.82 5.05 26.27
N SER A 80 -17.95 4.61 26.80
CA SER A 80 -18.06 4.07 28.17
C SER A 80 -17.19 2.84 28.43
N ASN A 81 -16.97 2.03 27.40
CA ASN A 81 -16.14 0.83 27.40
C ASN A 81 -14.82 1.05 26.66
N PHE A 82 -14.29 2.28 26.68
CA PHE A 82 -12.97 2.58 26.14
C PHE A 82 -11.87 1.99 27.04
N VAL A 83 -10.92 1.27 26.45
CA VAL A 83 -9.68 0.85 27.10
C VAL A 83 -8.50 1.28 26.25
N SER A 84 -7.56 2.03 26.84
CA SER A 84 -6.31 2.37 26.16
C SER A 84 -5.48 1.13 25.91
N ALA A 85 -4.83 1.04 24.75
CA ALA A 85 -3.93 -0.04 24.41
C ALA A 85 -2.80 -0.24 25.44
N GLN A 86 -2.37 0.83 26.12
CA GLN A 86 -1.35 0.74 27.17
C GLN A 86 -1.82 -0.03 28.41
N HIS A 87 -3.13 -0.11 28.64
CA HIS A 87 -3.75 -0.88 29.72
C HIS A 87 -4.19 -2.28 29.28
N MET A 88 -3.77 -2.74 28.09
CA MET A 88 -4.06 -4.09 27.61
C MET A 88 -2.82 -4.99 27.72
N PRO A 89 -3.00 -6.29 28.00
CA PRO A 89 -1.91 -7.25 27.89
C PRO A 89 -1.24 -7.19 26.51
N GLU A 90 0.06 -7.45 26.46
CA GLU A 90 0.81 -7.42 25.21
C GLU A 90 0.28 -8.40 24.17
N TYR A 91 -0.12 -9.61 24.58
CA TYR A 91 -0.71 -10.60 23.68
C TYR A 91 -2.06 -10.15 23.08
N VAL A 92 -2.82 -9.29 23.77
CA VAL A 92 -4.08 -8.73 23.23
C VAL A 92 -3.76 -7.79 22.08
N ARG A 93 -2.87 -6.82 22.30
CA ARG A 93 -2.40 -5.92 21.24
C ARG A 93 -1.75 -6.69 20.10
N GLY A 94 -0.94 -7.68 20.44
CA GLY A 94 -0.23 -8.57 19.52
C GLY A 94 -1.15 -9.38 18.61
N ALA A 95 -2.34 -9.77 19.07
CA ALA A 95 -3.31 -10.48 18.24
C ALA A 95 -3.78 -9.65 17.02
N PHE A 96 -3.95 -8.34 17.20
CA PHE A 96 -4.35 -7.44 16.10
C PHE A 96 -3.14 -7.00 15.28
N ILE A 97 -2.05 -6.60 15.94
CA ILE A 97 -0.82 -6.18 15.26
C ILE A 97 -0.27 -7.30 14.38
N SER A 98 -0.13 -8.51 14.91
CA SER A 98 0.49 -9.60 14.16
C SER A 98 -0.32 -10.00 12.92
N MET A 99 -1.65 -9.92 13.02
CA MET A 99 -2.56 -10.31 11.95
C MET A 99 -2.73 -9.23 10.88
N GLU A 100 -2.90 -7.98 11.30
CA GLU A 100 -3.29 -6.85 10.43
C GLU A 100 -2.10 -5.98 9.99
N ASP A 101 -1.06 -5.83 10.82
CA ASP A 101 0.02 -4.87 10.59
C ASP A 101 1.30 -5.21 11.39
N GLU A 102 2.03 -6.26 10.98
CA GLU A 102 3.22 -6.79 11.68
C GLU A 102 4.31 -5.73 11.97
N ARG A 103 4.31 -4.63 11.21
CA ARG A 103 5.29 -3.54 11.31
C ARG A 103 4.66 -2.26 11.85
N PHE A 104 3.51 -2.36 12.52
CA PHE A 104 2.76 -1.21 13.01
C PHE A 104 3.63 -0.13 13.67
N TYR A 105 4.54 -0.52 14.58
CA TYR A 105 5.42 0.42 15.29
C TYR A 105 6.60 0.95 14.45
N LYS A 106 6.89 0.36 13.29
CA LYS A 106 8.08 0.65 12.47
C LYS A 106 7.80 1.61 11.30
N HIS A 107 6.54 1.79 10.89
CA HIS A 107 6.17 2.68 9.78
C HIS A 107 5.46 3.95 10.27
N HIS A 108 5.18 4.90 9.37
CA HIS A 108 4.45 6.15 9.66
C HIS A 108 3.16 6.22 8.83
N GLY A 109 2.19 5.37 9.15
CA GLY A 109 0.89 5.31 8.46
C GLY A 109 0.83 4.53 7.15
N PHE A 110 1.96 4.32 6.48
CA PHE A 110 2.04 3.51 5.27
C PHE A 110 3.23 2.55 5.33
N ASP A 111 2.97 1.25 5.16
CA ASP A 111 4.01 0.23 5.11
C ASP A 111 4.36 -0.11 3.66
N ILE A 112 5.30 0.63 3.07
CA ILE A 112 5.76 0.39 1.68
C ILE A 112 6.24 -1.05 1.51
N LYS A 113 7.04 -1.56 2.46
CA LYS A 113 7.58 -2.92 2.39
C LYS A 113 6.44 -3.94 2.49
N GLY A 114 5.39 -3.64 3.25
CA GLY A 114 4.26 -4.53 3.50
C GLY A 114 3.33 -4.59 2.32
N THR A 115 2.98 -3.42 1.79
CA THR A 115 2.20 -3.27 0.57
C THR A 115 2.89 -3.94 -0.61
N VAL A 116 4.20 -3.74 -0.80
CA VAL A 116 4.93 -4.39 -1.89
C VAL A 116 5.00 -5.90 -1.71
N ARG A 117 5.30 -6.40 -0.49
CA ARG A 117 5.29 -7.84 -0.21
C ARG A 117 3.92 -8.46 -0.48
N ALA A 118 2.84 -7.83 0.01
CA ALA A 118 1.47 -8.30 -0.16
C ALA A 118 1.05 -8.33 -1.64
N LEU A 119 1.47 -7.34 -2.44
CA LEU A 119 1.21 -7.32 -3.89
C LEU A 119 1.87 -8.52 -4.60
N PHE A 120 3.12 -8.86 -4.26
CA PHE A 120 3.81 -9.99 -4.87
C PHE A 120 3.34 -11.35 -4.34
N SER A 121 2.98 -11.45 -3.06
CA SER A 121 2.44 -12.69 -2.48
C SER A 121 1.06 -13.02 -3.02
N THR A 122 0.21 -12.01 -3.25
CA THR A 122 -1.14 -12.19 -3.84
C THR A 122 -1.10 -12.74 -5.27
N ILE A 123 0.02 -12.59 -5.98
CA ILE A 123 0.21 -13.15 -7.33
C ILE A 123 0.62 -14.63 -7.27
N GLY A 124 1.21 -15.09 -6.15
CA GLY A 124 1.69 -16.47 -5.97
C GLY A 124 0.83 -17.36 -5.07
N GLU A 125 0.08 -16.78 -4.13
CA GLU A 125 -0.75 -17.47 -3.13
C GLU A 125 -2.18 -16.92 -3.13
N ARG A 126 -3.16 -17.75 -2.74
CA ARG A 126 -4.59 -17.36 -2.67
C ARG A 126 -4.94 -16.49 -1.46
N ASP A 127 -4.00 -16.29 -0.53
CA ASP A 127 -4.23 -15.50 0.67
C ASP A 127 -3.85 -14.03 0.44
N VAL A 128 -4.87 -13.23 0.12
CA VAL A 128 -4.75 -11.77 0.01
C VAL A 128 -4.44 -11.21 1.40
N GLN A 129 -3.18 -10.91 1.68
CA GLN A 129 -2.83 -10.08 2.83
C GLN A 129 -3.39 -8.67 2.61
N GLY A 130 -4.15 -8.16 3.60
CA GLY A 130 -4.70 -6.82 3.55
C GLY A 130 -3.57 -5.78 3.50
N GLY A 131 -3.44 -5.04 2.39
CA GLY A 131 -2.37 -4.05 2.23
C GLY A 131 -2.55 -2.75 3.03
N SER A 132 -3.53 -2.67 3.93
CA SER A 132 -3.84 -1.45 4.70
C SER A 132 -3.34 -1.57 6.14
N THR A 133 -2.58 -0.57 6.58
CA THR A 133 -2.06 -0.47 7.96
C THR A 133 -3.18 -0.21 8.98
N ILE A 134 -2.93 -0.48 10.26
CA ILE A 134 -3.87 -0.16 11.35
C ILE A 134 -4.25 1.33 11.35
N THR A 135 -3.30 2.22 11.05
CA THR A 135 -3.55 3.67 10.94
C THR A 135 -4.56 3.98 9.83
N GLN A 136 -4.41 3.35 8.65
CA GLN A 136 -5.37 3.53 7.56
C GLN A 136 -6.74 2.96 7.91
N GLN A 137 -6.77 1.81 8.57
CA GLN A 137 -8.03 1.21 9.01
C GLN A 137 -8.75 2.11 10.03
N THR A 138 -8.01 2.74 10.95
CA THR A 138 -8.55 3.72 11.90
C THR A 138 -9.21 4.90 11.16
N VAL A 139 -8.51 5.47 10.19
CA VAL A 139 -9.03 6.58 9.36
C VAL A 139 -10.25 6.15 8.55
N LYS A 140 -10.18 4.97 7.92
CA LYS A 140 -11.27 4.40 7.11
C LYS A 140 -12.53 4.24 7.95
N ASN A 141 -12.42 3.61 9.11
CA ASN A 141 -13.57 3.32 9.98
C ASN A 141 -14.18 4.59 10.60
N TYR A 142 -13.37 5.62 10.87
CA TYR A 142 -13.87 6.85 11.48
C TYR A 142 -14.47 7.83 10.44
N TYR A 143 -13.77 8.08 9.33
CA TYR A 143 -14.17 9.13 8.38
C TYR A 143 -14.90 8.63 7.14
N TYR A 144 -14.74 7.36 6.75
CA TYR A 144 -15.11 6.89 5.41
C TYR A 144 -15.77 5.51 5.36
N ASP A 145 -16.43 5.10 6.44
CA ASP A 145 -16.94 3.73 6.63
C ASP A 145 -17.83 3.23 5.47
N ASN A 146 -18.59 4.14 4.85
CA ASN A 146 -19.55 3.83 3.79
C ASN A 146 -19.07 4.07 2.34
N GLU A 147 -17.89 4.66 2.14
CA GLU A 147 -17.39 4.92 0.80
C GLU A 147 -16.51 3.75 0.33
N ARG A 148 -16.62 3.27 -0.91
CA ARG A 148 -15.66 2.33 -1.51
C ARG A 148 -15.19 2.85 -2.87
N SER A 149 -14.13 3.66 -2.87
CA SER A 149 -13.57 4.23 -4.10
C SER A 149 -12.05 4.40 -4.02
N PHE A 150 -11.41 4.43 -5.19
CA PHE A 150 -9.97 4.70 -5.29
C PHE A 150 -9.61 6.10 -4.79
N THR A 151 -10.46 7.09 -5.04
CA THR A 151 -10.28 8.46 -4.53
C THR A 151 -10.35 8.50 -3.01
N ARG A 152 -11.31 7.80 -2.37
CA ARG A 152 -11.35 7.63 -0.93
C ARG A 152 -10.04 7.04 -0.39
N LYS A 153 -9.50 6.00 -1.05
CA LYS A 153 -8.24 5.37 -0.63
C LYS A 153 -7.06 6.34 -0.64
N ILE A 154 -7.01 7.27 -1.60
CA ILE A 154 -5.99 8.33 -1.61
C ILE A 154 -6.19 9.32 -0.46
N LYS A 155 -7.44 9.71 -0.15
CA LYS A 155 -7.73 10.57 1.02
C LYS A 155 -7.28 9.90 2.32
N GLU A 156 -7.58 8.60 2.48
CA GLU A 156 -7.14 7.81 3.65
C GLU A 156 -5.62 7.91 3.86
N LEU A 157 -4.81 7.83 2.79
CA LEU A 157 -3.34 7.92 2.92
C LEU A 157 -2.90 9.28 3.47
N PHE A 158 -3.49 10.38 2.97
CA PHE A 158 -3.16 11.71 3.45
C PHE A 158 -3.61 11.94 4.90
N VAL A 159 -4.80 11.47 5.27
CA VAL A 159 -5.30 11.60 6.65
C VAL A 159 -4.53 10.69 7.60
N ALA A 160 -4.17 9.46 7.20
CA ALA A 160 -3.34 8.55 7.99
C ALA A 160 -1.97 9.16 8.31
N HIS A 161 -1.36 9.86 7.35
CA HIS A 161 -0.12 10.60 7.59
C HIS A 161 -0.31 11.75 8.60
N LYS A 162 -1.44 12.47 8.56
CA LYS A 162 -1.75 13.49 9.56
C LYS A 162 -1.94 12.88 10.95
N VAL A 163 -2.65 11.76 11.05
CA VAL A 163 -2.85 11.02 12.30
C VAL A 163 -1.52 10.60 12.91
N GLU A 164 -0.59 10.07 12.12
CA GLU A 164 0.74 9.64 12.60
C GLU A 164 1.65 10.78 13.03
N LYS A 165 1.39 12.01 12.54
CA LYS A 165 2.09 13.21 13.02
C LYS A 165 1.53 13.72 14.34
N GLN A 166 0.23 13.54 14.57
CA GLN A 166 -0.48 14.10 15.73
C GLN A 166 -0.49 13.13 16.93
N TYR A 167 -0.58 11.83 16.68
CA TYR A 167 -0.81 10.81 17.71
C TYR A 167 0.32 9.79 17.77
N SER A 168 0.61 9.32 18.98
CA SER A 168 1.51 8.19 19.19
C SER A 168 0.91 6.88 18.68
N LYS A 169 1.75 5.88 18.41
CA LYS A 169 1.31 4.54 18.01
C LYS A 169 0.34 3.89 18.99
N ASN A 170 0.55 4.08 20.29
CA ASN A 170 -0.35 3.54 21.30
C ASN A 170 -1.72 4.22 21.27
N GLN A 171 -1.79 5.53 21.02
CA GLN A 171 -3.07 6.23 20.84
C GLN A 171 -3.79 5.76 19.58
N ILE A 172 -3.07 5.64 18.45
CA ILE A 172 -3.64 5.13 17.19
C ILE A 172 -4.19 3.71 17.38
N LEU A 173 -3.44 2.83 18.04
CA LEU A 173 -3.90 1.49 18.35
C LEU A 173 -5.13 1.50 19.29
N SER A 174 -5.18 2.43 20.24
CA SER A 174 -6.35 2.62 21.10
C SER A 174 -7.56 3.05 20.28
N PHE A 175 -7.42 4.02 19.37
CA PHE A 175 -8.50 4.45 18.48
C PHE A 175 -8.99 3.30 17.59
N TYR A 176 -8.07 2.50 17.06
CA TYR A 176 -8.41 1.32 16.26
C TYR A 176 -9.24 0.31 17.05
N LEU A 177 -8.72 -0.19 18.18
CA LEU A 177 -9.36 -1.25 18.97
C LEU A 177 -10.69 -0.80 19.60
N ASN A 178 -10.89 0.51 19.74
CA ASN A 178 -12.13 1.09 20.27
C ASN A 178 -13.03 1.68 19.17
N ASN A 179 -12.77 1.42 17.89
CA ASN A 179 -13.62 1.88 16.78
C ASN A 179 -13.59 0.94 15.56
N ILE A 180 -13.67 -0.37 15.81
CA ILE A 180 -13.81 -1.40 14.78
C ILE A 180 -15.02 -2.28 15.11
N TYR A 181 -15.75 -2.74 14.10
CA TYR A 181 -16.93 -3.57 14.31
C TYR A 181 -16.56 -5.02 14.60
N PHE A 182 -16.92 -5.49 15.80
CA PHE A 182 -16.68 -6.84 16.29
C PHE A 182 -17.89 -7.75 16.15
N GLY A 183 -18.98 -7.34 15.49
CA GLY A 183 -20.24 -8.09 15.48
C GLY A 183 -21.11 -7.78 16.71
N SER A 184 -22.39 -8.18 16.67
CA SER A 184 -23.34 -8.02 17.79
C SER A 184 -23.40 -6.59 18.36
N ASP A 185 -23.38 -5.57 17.49
CA ASP A 185 -23.34 -4.14 17.84
C ASP A 185 -22.16 -3.73 18.74
N GLN A 186 -21.09 -4.53 18.77
CA GLN A 186 -19.87 -4.21 19.52
C GLN A 186 -18.87 -3.46 18.64
N TYR A 187 -18.46 -2.27 19.08
CA TYR A 187 -17.51 -1.40 18.37
C TYR A 187 -16.23 -1.10 19.16
N THR A 188 -16.08 -1.68 20.35
CA THR A 188 -14.86 -1.64 21.15
C THR A 188 -14.44 -3.04 21.55
N ILE A 189 -13.14 -3.24 21.71
CA ILE A 189 -12.59 -4.53 22.09
C ILE A 189 -13.05 -4.95 23.49
N GLU A 190 -13.18 -4.02 24.43
CA GLU A 190 -13.67 -4.32 25.79
C GLU A 190 -15.14 -4.74 25.74
N GLY A 191 -15.98 -4.02 24.98
CA GLY A 191 -17.38 -4.40 24.78
C GLY A 191 -17.52 -5.79 24.17
N ALA A 192 -16.71 -6.10 23.15
CA ALA A 192 -16.69 -7.42 22.53
C ALA A 192 -16.20 -8.51 23.49
N ALA A 193 -15.13 -8.27 24.26
CA ALA A 193 -14.61 -9.22 25.24
C ALA A 193 -15.62 -9.51 26.35
N ASN A 194 -16.28 -8.47 26.87
CA ASN A 194 -17.34 -8.62 27.87
C ASN A 194 -18.53 -9.39 27.27
N HIS A 195 -18.96 -9.04 26.05
CA HIS A 195 -20.14 -9.64 25.40
C HIS A 195 -19.94 -11.12 25.07
N TYR A 196 -18.82 -11.50 24.45
CA TYR A 196 -18.60 -12.86 23.97
C TYR A 196 -18.06 -13.81 25.04
N PHE A 197 -17.32 -13.30 26.03
CA PHE A 197 -16.58 -14.16 26.97
C PHE A 197 -16.76 -13.78 28.44
N GLY A 198 -17.39 -12.64 28.76
CA GLY A 198 -17.49 -12.16 30.14
C GLY A 198 -16.14 -11.81 30.76
N VAL A 199 -15.14 -11.48 29.94
CA VAL A 199 -13.75 -11.18 30.36
C VAL A 199 -13.39 -9.73 30.07
N THR A 200 -12.33 -9.23 30.70
CA THR A 200 -11.81 -7.87 30.49
C THR A 200 -10.46 -7.87 29.76
N THR A 201 -10.27 -6.86 28.91
CA THR A 201 -8.99 -6.56 28.27
C THR A 201 -8.12 -5.61 29.10
N ASN A 202 -8.68 -5.00 30.15
CA ASN A 202 -7.96 -4.08 31.02
C ASN A 202 -7.18 -4.84 32.10
N VAL A 203 -5.85 -4.71 32.11
CA VAL A 203 -4.97 -5.34 33.11
C VAL A 203 -5.23 -4.85 34.54
N ASN A 204 -5.82 -3.67 34.69
CA ASN A 204 -6.09 -3.07 36.00
C ASN A 204 -7.50 -3.41 36.54
N ASN A 205 -8.30 -4.15 35.78
CA ASN A 205 -9.63 -4.55 36.20
C ASN A 205 -9.57 -5.89 36.96
N ASN A 206 -9.86 -5.83 38.27
CA ASN A 206 -9.83 -6.99 39.17
C ASN A 206 -11.21 -7.64 39.36
N ASN A 207 -12.28 -7.11 38.74
CA ASN A 207 -13.65 -7.58 38.94
C ASN A 207 -14.04 -8.69 37.95
N LEU A 208 -13.33 -8.79 36.83
CA LEU A 208 -13.58 -9.76 35.77
C LEU A 208 -12.30 -10.55 35.48
N SER A 209 -12.46 -11.79 35.04
CA SER A 209 -11.34 -12.57 34.51
C SER A 209 -10.71 -11.88 33.31
N HIS A 210 -9.39 -11.96 33.18
CA HIS A 210 -8.69 -11.38 32.03
C HIS A 210 -8.90 -12.22 30.76
N ILE A 211 -8.95 -11.53 29.63
CA ILE A 211 -9.04 -12.15 28.30
C ILE A 211 -7.87 -13.11 28.05
N THR A 212 -8.13 -14.28 27.48
CA THR A 212 -7.09 -15.26 27.16
C THR A 212 -6.41 -14.99 25.81
N VAL A 213 -5.30 -15.68 25.55
CA VAL A 213 -4.61 -15.64 24.25
C VAL A 213 -5.53 -16.10 23.12
N LEU A 214 -6.25 -17.21 23.32
CA LEU A 214 -7.21 -17.73 22.33
C LEU A 214 -8.32 -16.71 22.05
N GLN A 215 -8.95 -16.16 23.09
CA GLN A 215 -10.02 -15.18 22.95
C GLN A 215 -9.55 -13.91 22.21
N SER A 216 -8.32 -13.48 22.48
CA SER A 216 -7.69 -12.36 21.76
C SER A 216 -7.55 -12.66 20.26
N ALA A 217 -7.06 -13.85 19.91
CA ALA A 217 -6.92 -14.29 18.52
C ALA A 217 -8.28 -14.48 17.81
N ILE A 218 -9.32 -14.92 18.53
CA ILE A 218 -10.70 -15.00 18.04
C ILE A 218 -11.22 -13.61 17.67
N LEU A 219 -11.13 -12.62 18.58
CA LEU A 219 -11.60 -11.27 18.32
C LEU A 219 -10.83 -10.61 17.15
N ALA A 220 -9.50 -10.73 17.14
CA ALA A 220 -8.69 -10.19 16.06
C ALA A 220 -9.01 -10.85 14.71
N SER A 221 -9.32 -12.15 14.69
CA SER A 221 -9.71 -12.85 13.47
C SER A 221 -11.12 -12.47 12.99
N LYS A 222 -12.04 -12.16 13.92
CA LYS A 222 -13.44 -11.80 13.62
C LYS A 222 -13.57 -10.48 12.86
N VAL A 223 -12.71 -9.49 13.12
CA VAL A 223 -12.76 -8.13 12.52
C VAL A 223 -12.74 -8.14 10.98
N ASN A 224 -12.17 -9.17 10.36
CA ASN A 224 -12.12 -9.27 8.91
C ASN A 224 -13.49 -9.56 8.26
N ALA A 225 -14.31 -10.37 8.93
CA ALA A 225 -15.63 -10.75 8.45
C ALA A 225 -16.63 -10.88 9.62
N PRO A 226 -16.93 -9.77 10.34
CA PRO A 226 -17.65 -9.81 11.61
C PRO A 226 -19.07 -10.35 11.48
N SER A 227 -19.69 -10.17 10.31
CA SER A 227 -21.04 -10.68 9.98
C SER A 227 -21.06 -12.12 9.48
N VAL A 228 -19.90 -12.75 9.22
CA VAL A 228 -19.80 -14.12 8.71
C VAL A 228 -19.21 -15.06 9.77
N TYR A 229 -18.21 -14.60 10.50
CA TYR A 229 -17.57 -15.39 11.55
C TYR A 229 -18.37 -15.32 12.84
N ASP A 230 -19.13 -16.35 13.16
CA ASP A 230 -19.80 -16.49 14.45
C ASP A 230 -18.86 -17.09 15.50
N ILE A 231 -18.82 -16.50 16.70
CA ILE A 231 -18.03 -17.02 17.84
C ILE A 231 -18.77 -18.18 18.51
N ASN A 232 -20.10 -18.20 18.45
CA ASN A 232 -20.92 -19.25 19.04
C ASN A 232 -20.93 -20.53 18.17
N ASP A 233 -20.71 -20.38 16.86
CA ASP A 233 -20.61 -21.49 15.91
C ASP A 233 -19.41 -21.26 14.96
N MET A 234 -18.23 -21.66 15.43
CA MET A 234 -16.99 -21.41 14.71
C MET A 234 -16.82 -22.36 13.51
N SER A 235 -17.14 -21.87 12.31
CA SER A 235 -16.84 -22.59 11.06
C SER A 235 -15.37 -22.98 10.91
N THR A 236 -15.08 -24.01 10.10
CA THR A 236 -13.70 -24.45 9.80
C THR A 236 -12.81 -23.32 9.30
N ASN A 237 -13.35 -22.43 8.43
CA ASN A 237 -12.60 -21.28 7.92
C ASN A 237 -12.26 -20.27 9.03
N PHE A 238 -13.18 -20.07 9.98
CA PHE A 238 -12.92 -19.18 11.11
C PHE A 238 -11.85 -19.78 12.04
N LYS A 239 -11.97 -21.06 12.39
CA LYS A 239 -10.95 -21.78 13.18
C LYS A 239 -9.58 -21.73 12.52
N ASN A 240 -9.49 -21.94 11.20
CA ASN A 240 -8.24 -21.85 10.46
C ASN A 240 -7.64 -20.43 10.51
N ARG A 241 -8.47 -19.39 10.39
CA ARG A 241 -8.02 -18.00 10.53
C ARG A 241 -7.46 -17.72 11.93
N VAL A 242 -8.10 -18.23 12.97
CA VAL A 242 -7.62 -18.11 14.37
C VAL A 242 -6.28 -18.84 14.55
N LYS A 243 -6.12 -20.03 13.95
CA LYS A 243 -4.83 -20.75 13.95
C LYS A 243 -3.73 -19.94 13.30
N ILE A 244 -3.99 -19.34 12.13
CA ILE A 244 -3.03 -18.44 11.45
C ILE A 244 -2.68 -17.23 12.33
N ASN A 245 -3.68 -16.64 13.01
CA ASN A 245 -3.44 -15.53 13.93
C ASN A 245 -2.52 -15.96 15.09
N LEU A 246 -2.84 -17.05 15.78
CA LEU A 246 -2.02 -17.61 16.86
C LEU A 246 -0.60 -17.92 16.39
N GLU A 247 -0.45 -18.46 15.19
CA GLU A 247 0.87 -18.73 14.61
C GLU A 247 1.67 -17.45 14.39
N LYS A 248 1.04 -16.41 13.83
CA LYS A 248 1.68 -15.09 13.65
C LYS A 248 2.03 -14.44 14.99
N MET A 249 1.17 -14.54 16.00
CA MET A 249 1.47 -14.05 17.36
C MET A 249 2.72 -14.72 17.92
N LYS A 250 2.86 -16.04 17.73
CA LYS A 250 4.05 -16.80 18.15
C LYS A 250 5.29 -16.41 17.34
N GLN A 251 5.17 -16.32 16.01
CA GLN A 251 6.28 -15.96 15.12
C GLN A 251 6.83 -14.54 15.36
N GLN A 252 5.99 -13.65 15.90
CA GLN A 252 6.33 -12.27 16.24
C GLN A 252 6.57 -12.07 17.75
N ASP A 253 6.76 -13.16 18.50
CA ASP A 253 7.11 -13.18 19.92
C ASP A 253 6.10 -12.50 20.87
N PHE A 254 4.84 -12.30 20.44
CA PHE A 254 3.78 -11.82 21.32
C PHE A 254 3.28 -12.89 22.31
N ILE A 255 3.50 -14.17 21.98
CA ILE A 255 3.18 -15.31 22.84
C ILE A 255 4.29 -16.36 22.78
N SER A 256 4.48 -17.06 23.89
CA SER A 256 5.37 -18.22 23.98
C SER A 256 4.81 -19.44 23.24
N ASN A 257 5.67 -20.42 22.95
CA ASN A 257 5.24 -21.70 22.38
C ASN A 257 4.23 -22.43 23.29
N ASN A 258 4.37 -22.32 24.62
CA ASN A 258 3.44 -22.94 25.56
C ASN A 258 2.04 -22.33 25.46
N GLN A 259 1.94 -21.00 25.46
CA GLN A 259 0.67 -20.29 25.26
C GLN A 259 0.03 -20.61 23.90
N TYR A 260 0.85 -20.76 22.85
CA TYR A 260 0.37 -21.17 21.53
C TYR A 260 -0.25 -22.58 21.56
N GLN A 261 0.44 -23.57 22.13
CA GLN A 261 -0.08 -24.95 22.22
C GLN A 261 -1.34 -25.03 23.10
N GLU A 262 -1.36 -24.30 24.21
CA GLU A 262 -2.53 -24.20 25.08
C GLU A 262 -3.74 -23.63 24.33
N ALA A 263 -3.55 -22.52 23.61
CA ALA A 263 -4.60 -21.89 22.81
C ALA A 263 -5.11 -22.82 21.69
N LEU A 264 -4.24 -23.60 21.05
CA LEU A 264 -4.64 -24.60 20.06
C LEU A 264 -5.48 -25.73 20.66
N THR A 265 -5.10 -26.23 21.83
CA THR A 265 -5.88 -27.26 22.53
C THR A 265 -7.27 -26.74 22.88
N GLN A 266 -7.36 -25.52 23.42
CA GLN A 266 -8.64 -24.86 23.72
C GLN A 266 -9.48 -24.63 22.44
N LEU A 267 -8.86 -24.24 21.32
CA LEU A 267 -9.57 -24.02 20.06
C LEU A 267 -10.21 -25.29 19.50
N ASN A 268 -9.65 -26.46 19.77
CA ASN A 268 -10.23 -27.74 19.34
C ASN A 268 -11.48 -28.14 20.17
N GLN A 269 -11.77 -27.42 21.25
CA GLN A 269 -12.96 -27.63 22.09
C GLN A 269 -14.15 -26.74 21.68
N TYR A 270 -13.88 -25.70 20.87
CA TYR A 270 -14.90 -24.99 20.09
C TYR A 270 -15.27 -25.82 18.85
#